data_AF-A0A537RSJ6-F1
#
_entry.id   AF-A0A537RSJ6-F1
#
_cell.length_a   1.000
_cell.length_b   1.000
_cell.length_c   1.000
_cell.angle_alpha   90.00
_cell.angle_beta   90.00
_cell.angle_gamma   90.00
#
_symmetry.space_group_name_H-M   'P 1'
#
loop_
_entity.id
_entity.type
_entity.pdbx_description
1 polymer ?
#
loop_
_entity_poly.entity_id
_entity_poly.type
_entity_poly.pdbx_seq_one_letter_code
_entity_poly.pdbx_strand_id
1 'polypeptide(L)'
;MFGRRKSDDGFEWHKYVRTTIKLRREERRQRILEARRAAVHQAGAAGVALAAGSRAAGSAALGGAKVGLGIAGLMAQAAWNIVATVAAIAWHHLAAVSAVIGQKLAILLQPVIAALARPNVGGPVALAGAIALAMGVGRSSSAGLDREATAALAIGILLLIAALPLLSSLTGIRLPRFSALGIPPRVGFIAIAAAVAIGGVAWVANGGKTHLAGISSQLPLVGGAKPLQGRAEAAGGDLLRVAGTTVRLAGIEAPEHQQTCGAGSRRYRCGAAAQAALGRLVNGRTLTCTLGGSDSTGRPLATCTRGGLDINGELVRQGHAFAGGGLFASYTSLERQARDAKAGIWAAGEVERPSEFRAKAWDEAKRRAPDGCPIKGLVTGGARVYVLPGSPDYDRGRIQKARGERWFCSEREAEAAGFKPAVRG
;
A
#
# COMPACT_ATOMS: atom_id res chain seq x y z
N MET A 1 45.18 -19.25 -70.74
CA MET A 1 44.90 -20.16 -69.61
C MET A 1 44.57 -19.29 -68.39
N PHE A 2 43.30 -18.89 -68.22
CA PHE A 2 42.88 -17.98 -67.14
C PHE A 2 42.39 -18.79 -65.94
N GLY A 3 43.19 -18.85 -64.88
CA GLY A 3 42.81 -19.44 -63.59
C GLY A 3 42.08 -18.40 -62.72
N ARG A 4 40.82 -18.67 -62.39
CA ARG A 4 39.99 -17.85 -61.50
C ARG A 4 40.15 -18.37 -60.07
N ARG A 5 40.80 -17.60 -59.16
CA ARG A 5 40.73 -17.85 -57.70
C ARG A 5 39.43 -17.28 -57.16
N LYS A 6 38.60 -18.11 -56.52
CA LYS A 6 37.49 -17.67 -55.67
C LYS A 6 38.03 -17.41 -54.26
N SER A 7 37.69 -16.25 -53.70
CA SER A 7 37.93 -15.85 -52.32
C SER A 7 36.62 -16.04 -51.55
N ASP A 8 36.57 -17.03 -50.65
CA ASP A 8 35.47 -17.21 -49.69
C ASP A 8 35.82 -16.51 -48.38
N ASP A 9 35.55 -15.21 -48.29
CA ASP A 9 35.53 -14.47 -47.02
C ASP A 9 34.08 -14.04 -46.71
N GLY A 10 33.25 -15.04 -46.42
CA GLY A 10 31.88 -14.83 -45.93
C GLY A 10 31.88 -14.71 -44.40
N PHE A 11 31.70 -13.50 -43.89
CA PHE A 11 31.53 -13.24 -42.46
C PHE A 11 30.28 -13.98 -41.90
N GLU A 12 30.49 -15.07 -41.15
CA GLU A 12 29.41 -15.88 -40.56
C GLU A 12 28.72 -15.16 -39.39
N TRP A 13 27.69 -14.37 -39.69
CA TRP A 13 26.85 -13.62 -38.74
C TRP A 13 26.34 -14.45 -37.54
N HIS A 14 26.08 -15.75 -37.75
CA HIS A 14 25.59 -16.65 -36.71
C HIS A 14 26.62 -16.98 -35.63
N LYS A 15 27.92 -17.01 -35.96
CA LYS A 15 28.99 -17.18 -34.95
C LYS A 15 29.15 -15.94 -34.08
N TYR A 16 29.01 -14.75 -34.66
CA TYR A 16 29.07 -13.49 -33.92
C TYR A 16 27.92 -13.36 -32.91
N VAL A 17 26.66 -13.58 -33.33
CA VAL A 17 25.50 -13.49 -32.42
C VAL A 17 25.57 -14.52 -31.29
N ARG A 18 26.00 -15.76 -31.58
CA ARG A 18 26.12 -16.81 -30.57
C ARG A 18 27.18 -16.48 -29.51
N THR A 19 28.29 -15.86 -29.92
CA THR A 19 29.34 -15.45 -28.98
C THR A 19 28.91 -14.24 -28.16
N THR A 20 28.24 -13.23 -28.74
CA THR A 20 27.77 -12.07 -27.97
C THR A 20 26.69 -12.42 -26.95
N ILE A 21 25.81 -13.39 -27.26
CA ILE A 21 24.78 -13.86 -26.30
C ILE A 21 25.40 -14.65 -25.16
N LYS A 22 26.41 -15.48 -25.45
CA LYS A 22 27.14 -16.22 -24.39
C LYS A 22 27.90 -15.26 -23.47
N LEU A 23 28.63 -14.31 -24.03
CA LEU A 23 29.33 -13.24 -23.29
C LEU A 23 28.37 -12.46 -22.39
N ARG A 24 27.23 -12.00 -22.92
CA ARG A 24 26.23 -11.27 -22.11
C ARG A 24 25.60 -12.12 -20.99
N ARG A 25 25.48 -13.44 -21.17
CA ARG A 25 24.97 -14.35 -20.14
C ARG A 25 26.00 -14.59 -19.03
N GLU A 26 27.28 -14.72 -19.38
CA GLU A 26 28.38 -14.86 -18.42
C GLU A 26 28.58 -13.58 -17.62
N GLU A 27 28.55 -12.43 -18.30
CA GLU A 27 28.65 -11.12 -17.65
C GLU A 27 27.49 -10.89 -16.66
N ARG A 28 26.26 -11.26 -17.04
CA ARG A 28 25.09 -11.20 -16.14
C ARG A 28 25.23 -12.16 -14.94
N ARG A 29 25.85 -13.33 -15.12
CA ARG A 29 26.13 -14.25 -14.00
C ARG A 29 27.20 -13.69 -13.07
N GLN A 30 28.26 -13.08 -13.59
CA GLN A 30 29.31 -12.47 -12.79
C GLN A 30 28.76 -11.30 -11.95
N ARG A 31 27.96 -10.40 -12.54
CA ARG A 31 27.32 -9.31 -11.78
C ARG A 31 26.42 -9.81 -10.65
N ILE A 32 25.70 -10.92 -10.85
CA ILE A 32 24.86 -11.54 -9.80
C ILE A 32 25.73 -12.14 -8.69
N LEU A 33 26.86 -12.77 -9.03
CA LEU A 33 27.80 -13.32 -8.05
C LEU A 33 28.49 -12.21 -7.25
N GLU A 34 28.88 -11.11 -7.89
CA GLU A 34 29.44 -9.92 -7.24
C GLU A 34 28.42 -9.26 -6.32
N ALA A 35 27.17 -9.09 -6.76
CA ALA A 35 26.09 -8.57 -5.92
C ALA A 35 25.82 -9.47 -4.70
N ARG A 36 25.88 -10.80 -4.86
CA ARG A 36 25.78 -11.75 -3.74
C ARG A 36 26.95 -11.64 -2.78
N ARG A 37 28.19 -11.53 -3.27
CA ARG A 37 29.38 -11.34 -2.43
C ARG A 37 29.33 -10.01 -1.69
N ALA A 38 28.90 -8.92 -2.34
CA ALA A 38 28.70 -7.63 -1.71
C ALA A 38 27.63 -7.67 -0.60
N ALA A 39 26.52 -8.38 -0.84
CA ALA A 39 25.49 -8.60 0.18
C ALA A 39 26.01 -9.42 1.38
N VAL A 40 26.85 -10.44 1.14
CA VAL A 40 27.50 -11.22 2.20
C VAL A 40 28.52 -10.38 2.97
N HIS A 41 29.29 -9.51 2.30
CA HIS A 41 30.19 -8.57 2.97
C HIS A 41 29.44 -7.52 3.79
N GLN A 42 28.30 -7.00 3.31
CA GLN A 42 27.45 -6.10 4.10
C GLN A 42 26.82 -6.81 5.30
N ALA A 43 26.39 -8.07 5.14
CA ALA A 43 25.90 -8.89 6.24
C ALA A 43 27.01 -9.22 7.26
N GLY A 44 28.23 -9.48 6.79
CA GLY A 44 29.41 -9.67 7.62
C GLY A 44 29.82 -8.39 8.37
N ALA A 45 29.81 -7.24 7.70
CA ALA A 45 30.08 -5.94 8.31
C ALA A 45 28.99 -5.56 9.33
N ALA A 46 27.72 -5.85 9.04
CA ALA A 46 26.60 -5.68 9.98
C ALA A 46 26.71 -6.65 11.18
N GLY A 47 27.17 -7.89 10.96
CA GLY A 47 27.43 -8.86 12.03
C GLY A 47 28.62 -8.47 12.92
N VAL A 48 29.70 -7.95 12.33
CA VAL A 48 30.85 -7.41 13.06
C VAL A 48 30.49 -6.11 13.79
N ALA A 49 29.65 -5.25 13.22
CA ALA A 49 29.12 -4.06 13.90
C ALA A 49 28.18 -4.41 15.06
N LEU A 50 27.37 -5.48 14.93
CA LEU A 50 26.55 -6.01 16.04
C LEU A 50 27.42 -6.60 17.15
N ALA A 51 28.50 -7.31 16.79
CA ALA A 51 29.46 -7.88 17.75
C ALA A 51 30.37 -6.83 18.40
N ALA A 52 30.66 -5.72 17.71
CA ALA A 52 31.35 -4.57 18.27
C ALA A 52 30.41 -3.77 19.20
N GLY A 53 29.13 -3.63 18.83
CA GLY A 53 28.09 -3.04 19.66
C GLY A 53 27.85 -3.79 20.97
N SER A 54 27.92 -5.13 20.95
CA SER A 54 27.80 -5.94 22.17
C SER A 54 29.04 -5.88 23.07
N ARG A 55 30.25 -5.73 22.52
CA ARG A 55 31.46 -5.47 23.33
C ARG A 55 31.52 -4.05 23.88
N ALA A 56 31.04 -3.06 23.12
CA ALA A 56 30.91 -1.68 23.59
C ALA A 56 29.87 -1.55 24.72
N ALA A 57 28.78 -2.34 24.66
CA ALA A 57 27.81 -2.47 25.76
C ALA A 57 28.40 -3.19 26.99
N GLY A 58 29.31 -4.15 26.79
CA GLY A 58 30.03 -4.83 27.87
C GLY A 58 31.05 -3.93 28.58
N SER A 59 31.78 -3.07 27.85
CA SER A 59 32.74 -2.12 28.46
C SER A 59 32.06 -0.87 29.05
N ALA A 60 30.87 -0.49 28.58
CA ALA A 60 30.06 0.55 29.21
C ALA A 60 29.51 0.14 30.59
N ALA A 61 29.39 -1.16 30.85
CA ALA A 61 28.95 -1.70 32.15
C ALA A 61 30.01 -1.60 33.27
N LEU A 62 31.26 -1.21 32.97
CA LEU A 62 32.29 -0.95 33.99
C LEU A 62 32.65 0.53 34.16
N GLY A 63 32.07 1.43 33.35
CA GLY A 63 32.35 2.89 33.42
C GLY A 63 31.15 3.79 33.75
N GLY A 64 29.93 3.26 33.78
CA GLY A 64 28.71 4.07 33.82
C GLY A 64 27.93 4.01 35.14
N ALA A 65 28.58 3.92 36.29
CA ALA A 65 27.90 4.12 37.57
C ALA A 65 27.61 5.61 37.79
N LYS A 66 26.36 6.04 37.53
CA LYS A 66 25.60 7.10 38.24
C LYS A 66 24.37 7.57 37.44
N VAL A 67 23.34 6.73 37.28
CA VAL A 67 21.96 7.24 37.21
C VAL A 67 21.04 6.22 37.89
N GLY A 68 20.35 6.68 38.95
CA GLY A 68 19.63 5.87 39.92
C GLY A 68 18.57 4.93 39.34
N LEU A 69 18.87 3.63 39.38
CA LEU A 69 17.86 2.60 39.56
C LEU A 69 18.03 2.09 40.99
N GLY A 70 17.12 2.50 41.87
CA GLY A 70 17.07 1.98 43.24
C GLY A 70 16.88 0.45 43.25
N ILE A 71 17.01 -0.15 44.42
CA ILE A 71 16.91 -1.62 44.65
C ILE A 71 15.66 -2.23 43.98
N ALA A 72 14.56 -1.48 43.88
CA ALA A 72 13.35 -1.88 43.16
C ALA A 72 13.57 -2.16 41.64
N GLY A 73 14.44 -1.41 40.97
CA GLY A 73 14.75 -1.61 39.55
C GLY A 73 15.56 -2.87 39.27
N LEU A 74 16.50 -3.20 40.17
CA LEU A 74 17.28 -4.44 40.08
C LEU A 74 16.40 -5.67 40.34
N MET A 75 15.48 -5.58 41.30
CA MET A 75 14.52 -6.65 41.58
C MET A 75 13.51 -6.84 40.44
N ALA A 76 13.05 -5.76 39.81
CA ALA A 76 12.17 -5.82 38.65
C ALA A 76 12.86 -6.47 37.43
N GLN A 77 14.14 -6.16 37.20
CA GLN A 77 14.90 -6.76 36.10
C GLN A 77 15.16 -8.26 36.33
N ALA A 78 15.48 -8.65 37.56
CA ALA A 78 15.66 -10.07 37.92
C ALA A 78 14.35 -10.86 37.75
N ALA A 79 13.22 -10.29 38.18
CA ALA A 79 11.90 -10.89 37.98
C ALA A 79 11.54 -11.03 36.49
N TRP A 80 11.86 -10.02 35.67
CA TRP A 80 11.62 -10.07 34.23
C TRP A 80 12.41 -11.18 33.53
N ASN A 81 13.68 -11.37 33.92
CA ASN A 81 14.51 -12.43 33.35
C ASN A 81 13.98 -13.83 33.67
N ILE A 82 13.46 -14.05 34.89
CA ILE A 82 12.84 -15.33 35.28
C ILE A 82 11.56 -15.57 34.45
N VAL A 83 10.69 -14.56 34.32
CA VAL A 83 9.46 -14.68 33.51
C VAL A 83 9.79 -14.98 32.04
N ALA A 84 10.79 -14.31 31.46
CA ALA A 84 11.20 -14.52 30.07
C ALA A 84 11.73 -15.94 29.84
N THR A 85 12.53 -16.48 30.77
CA THR A 85 13.05 -17.85 30.66
C THR A 85 11.96 -18.92 30.79
N VAL A 86 11.02 -18.76 31.74
CA VAL A 86 9.88 -19.67 31.89
C VAL A 86 8.98 -19.64 30.64
N ALA A 87 8.73 -18.45 30.06
CA ALA A 87 7.96 -18.31 28.84
C ALA A 87 8.64 -18.98 27.62
N ALA A 88 9.97 -18.88 27.49
CA ALA A 88 10.71 -19.53 26.42
C ALA A 88 10.65 -21.06 26.51
N ILE A 89 10.78 -21.61 27.73
CA ILE A 89 10.66 -23.06 27.99
C ILE A 89 9.24 -23.53 27.69
N ALA A 90 8.21 -22.81 28.16
CA ALA A 90 6.81 -23.11 27.86
C ALA A 90 6.52 -23.11 26.35
N TRP A 91 7.07 -22.14 25.61
CA TRP A 91 6.94 -22.06 24.15
C TRP A 91 7.58 -23.26 23.43
N HIS A 92 8.77 -23.71 23.87
CA HIS A 92 9.42 -24.89 23.29
C HIS A 92 8.60 -26.16 23.51
N HIS A 93 7.99 -26.35 24.68
CA HIS A 93 7.15 -27.52 24.94
C HIS A 93 5.81 -27.46 24.21
N LEU A 94 5.17 -26.29 24.11
CA LEU A 94 3.94 -26.09 23.32
C LEU A 94 4.17 -26.38 21.83
N ALA A 95 5.29 -25.92 21.27
CA ALA A 95 5.67 -26.19 19.89
C ALA A 95 5.85 -27.69 19.65
N ALA A 96 6.55 -28.40 20.54
CA ALA A 96 6.77 -29.84 20.45
C ALA A 96 5.45 -30.64 20.53
N VAL A 97 4.54 -30.27 21.45
CA VAL A 97 3.23 -30.93 21.60
C VAL A 97 2.35 -30.69 20.37
N SER A 98 2.36 -29.47 19.81
CA SER A 98 1.59 -29.13 18.59
C SER A 98 2.07 -29.90 17.36
N ALA A 99 3.37 -30.21 17.26
CA ALA A 99 3.93 -31.00 16.17
C ALA A 99 3.46 -32.47 16.23
N VAL A 100 3.43 -33.07 17.43
CA VAL A 100 2.99 -34.46 17.63
C VAL A 100 1.48 -34.61 17.41
N ILE A 101 0.68 -33.67 17.94
CA ILE A 101 -0.78 -33.65 17.73
C ILE A 101 -1.10 -33.41 16.25
N GLY A 102 -0.39 -32.49 15.59
CA GLY A 102 -0.56 -32.21 14.17
C GLY A 102 -0.30 -33.43 13.28
N GLN A 103 0.69 -34.25 13.62
CA GLN A 103 1.01 -35.46 12.86
C GLN A 103 -0.05 -36.56 13.01
N LYS A 104 -0.60 -36.77 14.22
CA LYS A 104 -1.70 -37.72 14.43
C LYS A 104 -3.02 -37.24 13.81
N LEU A 105 -3.30 -35.95 13.89
CA LEU A 105 -4.52 -35.35 13.33
C LEU A 105 -4.50 -35.38 11.78
N ALA A 106 -3.33 -35.21 11.15
CA ALA A 106 -3.19 -35.28 9.70
C ALA A 106 -3.51 -36.68 9.14
N ILE A 107 -3.17 -37.74 9.87
CA ILE A 107 -3.51 -39.13 9.50
C ILE A 107 -5.02 -39.35 9.63
N LEU A 108 -5.63 -38.83 10.69
CA LEU A 108 -7.08 -38.95 10.93
C LEU A 108 -7.92 -38.21 9.87
N LEU A 109 -7.44 -37.03 9.42
CA LEU A 109 -8.13 -36.17 8.45
C LEU A 109 -7.80 -36.50 6.99
N GLN A 110 -6.86 -37.41 6.74
CA GLN A 110 -6.42 -37.80 5.40
C GLN A 110 -7.56 -38.24 4.45
N PRO A 111 -8.57 -39.03 4.86
CA PRO A 111 -9.70 -39.38 3.98
C PRO A 111 -10.57 -38.18 3.61
N VAL A 112 -10.75 -37.23 4.54
CA VAL A 112 -11.51 -35.99 4.31
C VAL A 112 -10.77 -35.09 3.32
N ILE A 113 -9.46 -34.94 3.50
CA ILE A 113 -8.61 -34.15 2.59
C ILE A 113 -8.61 -34.76 1.18
N ALA A 114 -8.54 -36.09 1.07
CA ALA A 114 -8.59 -36.78 -0.22
C ALA A 114 -9.96 -36.65 -0.92
N ALA A 115 -11.05 -36.61 -0.15
CA ALA A 115 -12.39 -36.36 -0.69
C ALA A 115 -12.53 -34.93 -1.22
N LEU A 116 -12.03 -33.93 -0.48
CA LEU A 116 -12.06 -32.51 -0.86
C LEU A 116 -11.10 -32.16 -2.01
N ALA A 117 -10.06 -32.96 -2.24
CA ALA A 117 -9.16 -32.78 -3.38
C ALA A 117 -9.82 -33.16 -4.73
N ARG A 118 -10.98 -33.85 -4.72
CA ARG A 118 -11.70 -34.19 -5.95
C ARG A 118 -12.43 -32.95 -6.48
N PRO A 119 -12.31 -32.60 -7.77
CA PRO A 119 -12.92 -31.39 -8.32
C PRO A 119 -14.45 -31.36 -8.16
N ASN A 120 -15.11 -32.52 -8.23
CA ASN A 120 -16.57 -32.63 -8.05
C ASN A 120 -17.05 -32.37 -6.62
N VAL A 121 -16.16 -32.34 -5.62
CA VAL A 121 -16.50 -32.12 -4.21
C VAL A 121 -15.85 -30.83 -3.68
N GLY A 122 -14.56 -30.61 -3.97
CA GLY A 122 -13.85 -29.41 -3.55
C GLY A 122 -14.32 -28.13 -4.25
N GLY A 123 -14.77 -28.21 -5.50
CA GLY A 123 -15.33 -27.06 -6.23
C GLY A 123 -16.60 -26.51 -5.56
N PRO A 124 -17.63 -27.35 -5.32
CA PRO A 124 -18.83 -26.95 -4.58
C PRO A 124 -18.54 -26.46 -3.15
N VAL A 125 -17.59 -27.08 -2.44
CA VAL A 125 -17.19 -26.66 -1.08
C VAL A 125 -16.50 -25.29 -1.09
N ALA A 126 -15.63 -25.03 -2.06
CA ALA A 126 -15.00 -23.71 -2.23
C ALA A 126 -16.04 -22.62 -2.56
N LEU A 127 -17.01 -22.96 -3.42
CA LEU A 127 -18.11 -22.06 -3.78
C LEU A 127 -18.99 -21.75 -2.56
N ALA A 128 -19.37 -22.77 -1.79
CA ALA A 128 -20.13 -22.59 -0.55
C ALA A 128 -19.36 -21.74 0.47
N GLY A 129 -18.05 -21.96 0.61
CA GLY A 129 -17.17 -21.15 1.45
C GLY A 129 -17.12 -19.68 1.03
N ALA A 130 -16.99 -19.41 -0.27
CA ALA A 130 -16.99 -18.06 -0.83
C ALA A 130 -18.35 -17.34 -0.64
N ILE A 131 -19.46 -18.05 -0.85
CA ILE A 131 -20.81 -17.53 -0.62
C ILE A 131 -21.03 -17.19 0.86
N ALA A 132 -20.64 -18.08 1.78
CA ALA A 132 -20.74 -17.85 3.22
C ALA A 132 -19.90 -16.64 3.67
N LEU A 133 -18.67 -16.50 3.16
CA LEU A 133 -17.83 -15.33 3.40
C LEU A 133 -18.44 -14.04 2.85
N ALA A 134 -18.97 -14.06 1.62
CA ALA A 134 -19.60 -12.89 1.01
C ALA A 134 -20.86 -12.44 1.79
N MET A 135 -21.68 -13.39 2.25
CA MET A 135 -22.82 -13.09 3.12
C MET A 135 -22.39 -12.53 4.47
N GLY A 136 -21.35 -13.10 5.08
CA GLY A 136 -20.79 -12.61 6.34
C GLY A 136 -20.24 -11.18 6.22
N VAL A 137 -19.49 -10.89 5.14
CA VAL A 137 -18.98 -9.54 4.87
C VAL A 137 -20.12 -8.56 4.60
N GLY A 138 -21.06 -8.93 3.72
CA GLY A 138 -22.21 -8.08 3.39
C GLY A 138 -23.02 -7.71 4.62
N ARG A 139 -23.30 -8.69 5.49
CA ARG A 139 -24.01 -8.46 6.75
C ARG A 139 -23.20 -7.64 7.74
N SER A 140 -21.91 -7.90 7.89
CA SER A 140 -21.04 -7.09 8.77
C SER A 140 -21.00 -5.62 8.36
N SER A 141 -21.13 -5.35 7.05
CA SER A 141 -21.14 -3.99 6.51
C SER A 141 -22.48 -3.26 6.68
N SER A 142 -23.58 -3.98 6.82
CA SER A 142 -24.93 -3.39 6.94
C SER A 142 -25.47 -3.35 8.38
N ALA A 143 -25.17 -4.36 9.19
CA ALA A 143 -25.73 -4.55 10.53
C ALA A 143 -24.66 -4.61 11.65
N GLY A 144 -23.38 -4.46 11.31
CA GLY A 144 -22.27 -4.65 12.25
C GLY A 144 -21.94 -6.12 12.50
N LEU A 145 -20.99 -6.38 13.40
CA LEU A 145 -20.46 -7.73 13.64
C LEU A 145 -21.33 -8.51 14.64
N ASP A 146 -22.50 -8.93 14.21
CA ASP A 146 -23.42 -9.76 14.99
C ASP A 146 -23.05 -11.26 14.98
N ARG A 147 -23.69 -12.07 15.83
CA ARG A 147 -23.39 -13.51 15.95
C ARG A 147 -23.54 -14.25 14.62
N GLU A 148 -24.50 -13.85 13.79
CA GLU A 148 -24.74 -14.46 12.49
C GLU A 148 -23.65 -14.08 11.47
N ALA A 149 -23.22 -12.81 11.44
CA ALA A 149 -22.09 -12.39 10.61
C ALA A 149 -20.79 -13.11 11.02
N THR A 150 -20.52 -13.23 12.33
CA THR A 150 -19.32 -13.95 12.80
C THR A 150 -19.36 -15.44 12.46
N ALA A 151 -20.50 -16.10 12.57
CA ALA A 151 -20.66 -17.51 12.20
C ALA A 151 -20.47 -17.72 10.69
N ALA A 152 -21.07 -16.86 9.86
CA ALA A 152 -20.94 -16.93 8.40
C ALA A 152 -19.49 -16.72 7.94
N LEU A 153 -18.78 -15.75 8.56
CA LEU A 153 -17.36 -15.52 8.30
C LEU A 153 -16.50 -16.73 8.72
N ALA A 154 -16.74 -17.29 9.91
CA ALA A 154 -15.98 -18.44 10.41
C ALA A 154 -16.19 -19.69 9.54
N ILE A 155 -17.43 -19.99 9.15
CA ILE A 155 -17.77 -21.10 8.26
C ILE A 155 -17.12 -20.91 6.89
N GLY A 156 -17.22 -19.70 6.31
CA GLY A 156 -16.61 -19.41 5.01
C GLY A 156 -15.09 -19.55 5.02
N ILE A 157 -14.41 -19.06 6.05
CA ILE A 157 -12.95 -19.20 6.22
C ILE A 157 -12.56 -20.67 6.36
N LEU A 158 -13.28 -21.45 7.18
CA LEU A 158 -13.00 -22.87 7.37
C LEU A 158 -13.15 -23.67 6.06
N LEU A 159 -14.22 -23.43 5.30
CA LEU A 159 -14.45 -24.12 4.02
C LEU A 159 -13.42 -23.73 2.96
N LEU A 160 -12.98 -22.47 2.91
CA LEU A 160 -11.92 -22.03 1.98
C LEU A 160 -10.55 -22.58 2.35
N ILE A 161 -10.21 -22.67 3.64
CA ILE A 161 -8.97 -23.31 4.08
C ILE A 161 -8.98 -24.80 3.71
N ALA A 162 -10.11 -25.47 3.89
CA ALA A 162 -10.27 -26.87 3.50
C ALA A 162 -10.14 -27.08 1.97
N ALA A 163 -10.54 -26.10 1.17
CA ALA A 163 -10.43 -26.11 -0.29
C ALA A 163 -9.10 -25.57 -0.86
N LEU A 164 -8.22 -25.02 -0.02
CA LEU A 164 -6.92 -24.44 -0.41
C LEU A 164 -6.02 -25.39 -1.24
N PRO A 165 -5.98 -26.71 -0.98
CA PRO A 165 -5.21 -27.65 -1.80
C PRO A 165 -5.66 -27.66 -3.27
N LEU A 166 -6.97 -27.59 -3.53
CA LEU A 166 -7.53 -27.56 -4.89
C LEU A 166 -7.20 -26.23 -5.59
N LEU A 167 -7.36 -25.11 -4.89
CA LEU A 167 -7.01 -23.77 -5.41
C LEU A 167 -5.53 -23.66 -5.81
N SER A 168 -4.63 -24.25 -5.01
CA SER A 168 -3.20 -24.28 -5.33
C SER A 168 -2.87 -25.12 -6.57
N SER A 169 -3.65 -26.19 -6.82
CA SER A 169 -3.47 -27.04 -8.01
C SER A 169 -4.01 -26.39 -9.30
N LEU A 170 -5.04 -25.54 -9.20
CA LEU A 170 -5.66 -24.86 -10.33
C LEU A 170 -4.93 -23.58 -10.76
N THR A 171 -4.30 -22.88 -9.81
CA THR A 171 -3.71 -21.54 -10.07
C THR A 171 -2.21 -21.57 -10.39
N GLY A 172 -1.54 -22.73 -10.27
CA GLY A 172 -0.10 -22.85 -10.52
C GLY A 172 0.79 -22.06 -9.55
N ILE A 173 0.21 -21.44 -8.52
CA ILE A 173 0.91 -20.63 -7.52
C ILE A 173 1.64 -21.58 -6.57
N ARG A 174 2.97 -21.67 -6.70
CA ARG A 174 3.82 -22.38 -5.73
C ARG A 174 3.88 -21.56 -4.44
N LEU A 175 3.20 -22.03 -3.39
CA LEU A 175 3.29 -21.46 -2.06
C LEU A 175 4.75 -21.43 -1.56
N PRO A 176 5.16 -20.42 -0.77
CA PRO A 176 6.50 -20.34 -0.21
C PRO A 176 6.79 -21.56 0.66
N ARG A 177 7.96 -22.19 0.45
CA ARG A 177 8.42 -23.31 1.27
C ARG A 177 8.91 -22.79 2.61
N PHE A 178 8.22 -23.11 3.70
CA PHE A 178 8.69 -22.89 5.07
C PHE A 178 9.78 -23.89 5.45
N SER A 179 10.89 -23.92 4.71
CA SER A 179 12.01 -24.84 4.98
C SER A 179 12.86 -24.43 6.19
N ALA A 180 12.67 -23.22 6.73
CA ALA A 180 13.44 -22.73 7.87
C ALA A 180 13.04 -23.36 9.23
N LEU A 181 11.89 -24.04 9.32
CA LEU A 181 11.40 -24.67 10.57
C LEU A 181 11.29 -26.21 10.50
N GLY A 182 11.71 -26.85 9.40
CA GLY A 182 11.64 -28.32 9.28
C GLY A 182 10.23 -28.93 9.20
N ILE A 183 9.17 -28.09 9.18
CA ILE A 183 7.78 -28.54 9.13
C ILE A 183 7.33 -28.64 7.67
N PRO A 184 6.75 -29.78 7.22
CA PRO A 184 6.22 -29.89 5.87
C PRO A 184 5.11 -28.84 5.66
N PRO A 185 5.08 -28.13 4.51
CA PRO A 185 4.26 -26.93 4.31
C PRO A 185 2.74 -27.19 4.48
N ARG A 186 2.29 -28.43 4.29
CA ARG A 186 0.88 -28.82 4.52
C ARG A 186 0.50 -28.81 6.01
N VAL A 187 1.43 -29.12 6.91
CA VAL A 187 1.19 -29.18 8.36
C VAL A 187 1.24 -27.80 9.00
N GLY A 188 2.15 -26.93 8.54
CA GLY A 188 2.27 -25.56 9.06
C GLY A 188 1.01 -24.73 8.87
N PHE A 189 0.36 -24.84 7.71
CA PHE A 189 -0.89 -24.11 7.45
C PHE A 189 -2.09 -24.71 8.18
N ILE A 190 -2.19 -26.04 8.30
CA ILE A 190 -3.25 -26.68 9.08
C ILE A 190 -3.12 -26.30 10.56
N ALA A 191 -1.90 -26.22 11.10
CA ALA A 191 -1.67 -25.78 12.48
C ALA A 191 -2.09 -24.33 12.72
N ILE A 192 -1.76 -23.42 11.79
CA ILE A 192 -2.19 -22.00 11.88
C ILE A 192 -3.72 -21.90 11.74
N ALA A 193 -4.32 -22.60 10.79
CA ALA A 193 -5.76 -22.62 10.59
C ALA A 193 -6.50 -23.21 11.80
N ALA A 194 -6.00 -24.31 12.36
CA ALA A 194 -6.55 -24.92 13.56
C ALA A 194 -6.39 -24.00 14.77
N ALA A 195 -5.26 -23.31 14.93
CA ALA A 195 -5.06 -22.33 16.00
C ALA A 195 -6.03 -21.13 15.88
N VAL A 196 -6.26 -20.64 14.67
CA VAL A 196 -7.24 -19.56 14.41
C VAL A 196 -8.67 -20.05 14.66
N ALA A 197 -9.01 -21.28 14.24
CA ALA A 197 -10.33 -21.86 14.45
C ALA A 197 -10.60 -22.17 15.92
N ILE A 198 -9.65 -22.78 16.63
CA ILE A 198 -9.75 -23.06 18.07
C ILE A 198 -9.79 -21.77 18.86
N GLY A 199 -8.97 -20.77 18.52
CA GLY A 199 -9.00 -19.44 19.12
C GLY A 199 -10.33 -18.72 18.90
N GLY A 200 -10.89 -18.82 17.69
CA GLY A 200 -12.21 -18.26 17.36
C GLY A 200 -13.36 -18.97 18.09
N VAL A 201 -13.34 -20.30 18.18
CA VAL A 201 -14.37 -21.09 18.89
C VAL A 201 -14.29 -20.86 20.40
N ALA A 202 -13.09 -20.81 20.99
CA ALA A 202 -12.89 -20.48 22.40
C ALA A 202 -13.36 -19.06 22.75
N TRP A 203 -13.19 -18.10 21.83
CA TRP A 203 -13.68 -16.73 21.98
C TRP A 203 -15.21 -16.64 22.00
N VAL A 204 -15.88 -17.42 21.15
CA VAL A 204 -17.36 -17.52 21.12
C VAL A 204 -17.90 -18.25 22.35
N ALA A 205 -17.27 -19.35 22.77
CA ALA A 205 -17.70 -20.15 23.92
C ALA A 205 -17.63 -19.38 25.25
N ASN A 206 -16.68 -18.46 25.40
CA ASN A 206 -16.54 -17.59 26.59
C ASN A 206 -17.29 -16.24 26.46
N GLY A 207 -18.27 -16.15 25.55
CA GLY A 207 -19.20 -15.02 25.49
C GLY A 207 -18.58 -13.67 25.10
N GLY A 208 -17.41 -13.66 24.44
CA GLY A 208 -16.77 -12.43 23.95
C GLY A 208 -16.33 -11.44 25.05
N LYS A 209 -16.37 -11.82 26.33
CA LYS A 209 -15.99 -10.95 27.44
C LYS A 209 -14.54 -11.22 27.85
N THR A 210 -13.59 -10.70 27.08
CA THR A 210 -12.24 -10.47 27.61
C THR A 210 -11.97 -8.97 27.62
N HIS A 211 -11.50 -8.48 28.76
CA HIS A 211 -11.07 -7.11 28.96
C HIS A 211 -9.86 -6.81 28.06
N LEU A 212 -10.10 -6.34 26.84
CA LEU A 212 -9.06 -5.78 25.96
C LEU A 212 -8.52 -4.42 26.44
N ALA A 213 -8.81 -4.03 27.68
CA ALA A 213 -8.30 -2.81 28.30
C ALA A 213 -6.79 -2.88 28.63
N GLY A 214 -6.17 -4.07 28.64
CA GLY A 214 -4.78 -4.24 29.08
C GLY A 214 -3.73 -4.49 27.99
N ILE A 215 -4.11 -4.76 26.74
CA ILE A 215 -3.14 -5.15 25.68
C ILE A 215 -2.66 -3.92 24.86
N SER A 216 -3.26 -2.74 25.07
CA SER A 216 -2.85 -1.51 24.37
C SER A 216 -1.54 -0.90 24.88
N SER A 217 -1.02 -1.31 26.04
CA SER A 217 0.12 -0.64 26.68
C SER A 217 1.47 -1.35 26.56
N GLN A 218 1.55 -2.54 25.96
CA GLN A 218 2.79 -3.34 25.95
C GLN A 218 3.22 -3.92 24.59
N LEU A 219 2.53 -3.58 23.50
CA LEU A 219 3.16 -3.77 22.19
C LEU A 219 4.11 -2.60 21.93
N PRO A 220 5.38 -2.83 21.56
CA PRO A 220 6.16 -1.78 20.93
C PRO A 220 5.45 -1.50 19.60
N LEU A 221 4.60 -0.47 19.60
CA LEU A 221 4.15 0.13 18.36
C LEU A 221 5.42 0.41 17.55
N VAL A 222 5.50 -0.20 16.37
CA VAL A 222 6.16 0.42 15.22
C VAL A 222 5.80 1.89 15.32
N GLY A 223 6.78 2.74 15.64
CA GLY A 223 6.54 4.10 16.10
C GLY A 223 5.48 4.75 15.22
N GLY A 224 4.25 4.83 15.73
CA GLY A 224 3.14 5.38 15.00
C GLY A 224 3.54 6.80 14.71
N ALA A 225 3.81 7.12 13.44
CA ALA A 225 4.18 8.46 13.05
C ALA A 225 3.16 9.40 13.69
N LYS A 226 3.65 10.32 14.54
CA LYS A 226 2.78 11.22 15.29
C LYS A 226 1.81 11.87 14.29
N PRO A 227 0.49 11.81 14.52
CA PRO A 227 -0.45 12.37 13.57
C PRO A 227 -0.15 13.85 13.37
N LEU A 228 -0.22 14.30 12.11
CA LEU A 228 -0.01 15.69 11.76
C LEU A 228 -1.17 16.50 12.32
N GLN A 229 -0.87 17.36 13.29
CA GLN A 229 -1.87 18.18 13.97
C GLN A 229 -1.53 19.66 13.85
N GLY A 230 -2.54 20.47 13.56
CA GLY A 230 -2.40 21.91 13.55
C GLY A 230 -3.50 22.61 12.78
N ARG A 231 -3.35 23.94 12.68
CA ARG A 231 -4.25 24.79 11.90
C ARG A 231 -4.19 24.38 10.43
N ALA A 232 -5.36 24.21 9.83
CA ALA A 232 -5.52 23.77 8.46
C ALA A 232 -6.08 24.88 7.55
N GLU A 233 -5.67 24.82 6.29
CA GLU A 233 -6.13 25.68 5.21
C GLU A 233 -6.31 24.85 3.94
N ALA A 234 -7.38 25.11 3.20
CA ALA A 234 -7.64 24.48 1.91
C ALA A 234 -6.77 25.12 0.82
N ALA A 235 -5.86 24.33 0.23
CA ALA A 235 -5.06 24.73 -0.93
C ALA A 235 -5.73 24.33 -2.25
N GLY A 236 -6.57 23.29 -2.25
CA GLY A 236 -7.30 22.81 -3.44
C GLY A 236 -8.57 22.07 -3.07
N GLY A 237 -9.16 21.33 -4.02
CA GLY A 237 -10.36 20.52 -3.78
C GLY A 237 -10.11 19.29 -2.90
N ASP A 238 -8.89 18.74 -2.94
CA ASP A 238 -8.43 17.59 -2.13
C ASP A 238 -7.04 17.85 -1.51
N LEU A 239 -6.58 19.11 -1.49
CA LEU A 239 -5.28 19.52 -0.96
C LEU A 239 -5.44 20.41 0.27
N LEU A 240 -4.72 20.08 1.34
CA LEU A 240 -4.70 20.80 2.61
C LEU A 240 -3.28 21.21 2.98
N ARG A 241 -3.13 22.39 3.59
CA ARG A 241 -1.94 22.77 4.33
C ARG A 241 -2.24 22.67 5.81
N VAL A 242 -1.54 21.79 6.52
CA VAL A 242 -1.72 21.57 7.97
C VAL A 242 -0.37 21.74 8.65
N ALA A 243 -0.29 22.67 9.62
CA ALA A 243 0.95 22.99 10.32
C ALA A 243 2.15 23.29 9.37
N GLY A 244 1.88 23.91 8.21
CA GLY A 244 2.88 24.21 7.19
C GLY A 244 3.21 23.06 6.24
N THR A 245 2.69 21.85 6.46
CA THR A 245 2.86 20.70 5.55
C THR A 245 1.68 20.59 4.60
N THR A 246 1.95 20.50 3.30
CA THR A 246 0.92 20.22 2.29
C THR A 246 0.66 18.73 2.19
N VAL A 247 -0.58 18.31 2.39
CA VAL A 247 -1.04 16.92 2.30
C VAL A 247 -2.22 16.83 1.33
N ARG A 248 -2.37 15.67 0.71
CA ARG A 248 -3.51 15.35 -0.15
C ARG A 248 -4.45 14.40 0.58
N LEU A 249 -5.75 14.65 0.49
CA LEU A 249 -6.76 13.82 1.13
C LEU A 249 -6.79 12.43 0.48
N ALA A 250 -6.58 11.40 1.31
CA ALA A 250 -6.56 10.01 0.89
C ALA A 250 -7.96 9.51 0.54
N GLY A 251 -8.03 8.58 -0.42
CA GLY A 251 -9.27 7.86 -0.76
C GLY A 251 -10.33 8.70 -1.48
N ILE A 252 -10.04 9.93 -1.88
CA ILE A 252 -10.96 10.80 -2.62
C ILE A 252 -10.27 11.43 -3.84
N GLU A 253 -11.06 11.89 -4.80
CA GLU A 253 -10.59 12.68 -5.93
C GLU A 253 -11.51 13.90 -6.11
N ALA A 254 -10.98 15.11 -5.95
CA ALA A 254 -11.76 16.32 -6.18
C ALA A 254 -11.71 16.76 -7.65
N PRO A 255 -12.74 17.45 -8.16
CA PRO A 255 -12.68 18.09 -9.47
C PRO A 255 -11.47 19.03 -9.59
N GLU A 256 -10.79 19.00 -10.74
CA GLU A 256 -9.66 19.90 -11.00
C GLU A 256 -10.12 21.36 -10.90
N HIS A 257 -9.28 22.27 -10.41
CA HIS A 257 -9.69 23.66 -10.13
C HIS A 257 -10.36 24.37 -11.31
N GLN A 258 -9.95 24.05 -12.55
CA GLN A 258 -10.51 24.61 -13.78
C GLN A 258 -11.73 23.85 -14.33
N GLN A 259 -12.05 22.67 -13.78
CA GLN A 259 -13.12 21.83 -14.25
C GLN A 259 -14.49 22.49 -14.04
N THR A 260 -15.33 22.42 -15.07
CA THR A 260 -16.73 22.86 -15.01
C THR A 260 -17.67 21.67 -15.05
N CYS A 261 -18.73 21.73 -14.25
CA CYS A 261 -19.77 20.71 -14.17
C CYS A 261 -21.11 21.28 -14.64
N GLY A 262 -22.03 20.41 -15.05
CA GLY A 262 -23.32 20.80 -15.61
C GLY A 262 -23.26 21.31 -17.05
N ALA A 263 -24.42 21.63 -17.61
CA ALA A 263 -24.60 22.06 -19.00
C ALA A 263 -25.57 23.25 -19.11
N GLY A 264 -25.45 24.00 -20.20
CA GLY A 264 -26.27 25.18 -20.47
C GLY A 264 -26.22 26.20 -19.33
N SER A 265 -27.38 26.65 -18.87
CA SER A 265 -27.52 27.60 -17.76
C SER A 265 -27.13 27.04 -16.39
N ARG A 266 -26.96 25.71 -16.25
CA ARG A 266 -26.54 25.05 -15.00
C ARG A 266 -25.03 24.76 -14.96
N ARG A 267 -24.25 25.31 -15.89
CA ARG A 267 -22.79 25.15 -15.91
C ARG A 267 -22.13 25.99 -14.81
N TYR A 268 -21.24 25.39 -14.03
CA TYR A 268 -20.50 26.10 -12.97
C TYR A 268 -19.09 25.51 -12.76
N ARG A 269 -18.20 26.27 -12.10
CA ARG A 269 -16.81 25.85 -11.80
C ARG A 269 -16.77 24.94 -10.58
N CYS A 270 -17.02 23.65 -10.77
CA CYS A 270 -17.10 22.68 -9.69
C CYS A 270 -15.76 22.44 -8.97
N GLY A 271 -14.61 22.62 -9.64
CA GLY A 271 -13.31 22.61 -8.98
C GLY A 271 -13.16 23.69 -7.91
N ALA A 272 -13.51 24.94 -8.27
CA ALA A 272 -13.54 26.05 -7.32
C ALA A 272 -14.57 25.83 -6.21
N ALA A 273 -15.74 25.27 -6.54
CA ALA A 273 -16.77 24.94 -5.55
C ALA A 273 -16.31 23.87 -4.54
N ALA A 274 -15.57 22.85 -5.01
CA ALA A 274 -15.00 21.81 -4.15
C ALA A 274 -13.94 22.36 -3.19
N GLN A 275 -13.03 23.21 -3.68
CA GLN A 275 -12.05 23.90 -2.82
C GLN A 275 -12.74 24.80 -1.79
N ALA A 276 -13.77 25.55 -2.19
CA ALA A 276 -14.55 26.37 -1.27
C ALA A 276 -15.25 25.53 -0.20
N ALA A 277 -15.77 24.34 -0.56
CA ALA A 277 -16.35 23.41 0.38
C ALA A 277 -15.34 22.85 1.38
N LEU A 278 -14.16 22.44 0.91
CA LEU A 278 -13.08 22.02 1.80
C LEU A 278 -12.69 23.17 2.73
N GLY A 279 -12.56 24.39 2.20
CA GLY A 279 -12.31 25.60 2.98
C GLY A 279 -13.33 25.81 4.10
N ARG A 280 -14.63 25.64 3.82
CA ARG A 280 -15.69 25.72 4.84
C ARG A 280 -15.54 24.69 5.95
N LEU A 281 -14.94 23.53 5.69
CA LEU A 281 -14.72 22.48 6.69
C LEU A 281 -13.45 22.71 7.52
N VAL A 282 -12.40 23.31 6.94
CA VAL A 282 -11.05 23.27 7.53
C VAL A 282 -10.44 24.63 7.89
N ASN A 283 -10.77 25.70 7.16
CA ASN A 283 -10.03 26.95 7.25
C ASN A 283 -10.08 27.53 8.67
N GLY A 284 -8.90 27.78 9.24
CA GLY A 284 -8.75 28.35 10.59
C GLY A 284 -9.00 27.36 11.72
N ARG A 285 -9.25 26.08 11.42
CA ARG A 285 -9.53 25.04 12.42
C ARG A 285 -8.35 24.11 12.61
N THR A 286 -8.25 23.50 13.78
CA THR A 286 -7.25 22.48 14.07
C THR A 286 -7.74 21.12 13.58
N LEU A 287 -6.96 20.46 12.74
CA LEU A 287 -7.21 19.10 12.28
C LEU A 287 -6.21 18.12 12.88
N THR A 288 -6.61 16.85 12.92
CA THR A 288 -5.71 15.72 13.15
C THR A 288 -5.69 14.84 11.90
N CYS A 289 -4.54 14.75 11.25
CA CYS A 289 -4.35 14.03 10.00
C CYS A 289 -3.42 12.82 10.21
N THR A 290 -3.91 11.64 9.86
CA THR A 290 -3.12 10.40 9.85
C THR A 290 -2.56 10.18 8.46
N LEU A 291 -1.23 10.07 8.35
CA LEU A 291 -0.54 9.88 7.07
C LEU A 291 -0.53 8.39 6.67
N GLY A 292 -0.81 8.11 5.40
CA GLY A 292 -0.98 6.74 4.88
C GLY A 292 -0.15 6.40 3.64
N GLY A 293 0.83 7.24 3.28
CA GLY A 293 1.66 7.04 2.09
C GLY A 293 1.91 8.36 1.36
N SER A 294 2.17 8.29 0.05
CA SER A 294 2.35 9.47 -0.80
C SER A 294 1.75 9.27 -2.18
N ASP A 295 1.35 10.35 -2.83
CA ASP A 295 0.90 10.35 -4.21
C ASP A 295 2.08 10.24 -5.20
N SER A 296 1.79 10.18 -6.50
CA SER A 296 2.80 10.06 -7.56
C SER A 296 3.78 11.23 -7.63
N THR A 297 3.45 12.37 -7.00
CA THR A 297 4.33 13.55 -6.92
C THR A 297 5.10 13.62 -5.60
N GLY A 298 4.96 12.60 -4.74
CA GLY A 298 5.61 12.54 -3.44
C GLY A 298 4.89 13.33 -2.34
N ARG A 299 3.67 13.85 -2.57
CA ARG A 299 2.91 14.52 -1.51
C ARG A 299 2.32 13.49 -0.56
N PRO A 300 2.40 13.69 0.76
CA PRO A 300 1.79 12.77 1.73
C PRO A 300 0.28 12.64 1.53
N LEU A 301 -0.22 11.41 1.56
CA LEU A 301 -1.66 11.10 1.59
C LEU A 301 -2.12 11.06 3.04
N ALA A 302 -3.27 11.67 3.34
CA ALA A 302 -3.78 11.78 4.70
C ALA A 302 -5.29 11.58 4.83
N THR A 303 -5.71 10.94 5.92
CA THR A 303 -7.10 10.98 6.40
C THR A 303 -7.17 11.97 7.55
N CYS A 304 -7.98 13.01 7.41
CA CYS A 304 -8.03 14.13 8.35
C CYS A 304 -9.36 14.18 9.10
N THR A 305 -9.29 14.47 10.40
CA THR A 305 -10.46 14.60 11.26
C THR A 305 -10.51 15.95 11.98
N ARG A 306 -11.74 16.41 12.27
CA ARG A 306 -12.02 17.61 13.08
C ARG A 306 -13.05 17.27 14.14
N GLY A 307 -12.63 17.13 15.40
CA GLY A 307 -13.57 16.81 16.49
C GLY A 307 -14.39 15.55 16.21
N GLY A 308 -13.77 14.53 15.59
CA GLY A 308 -14.44 13.28 15.18
C GLY A 308 -15.06 13.29 13.78
N LEU A 309 -15.24 14.46 13.15
CA LEU A 309 -15.73 14.53 11.76
C LEU A 309 -14.63 14.11 10.78
N ASP A 310 -14.88 13.08 9.96
CA ASP A 310 -14.03 12.70 8.83
C ASP A 310 -14.19 13.72 7.69
N ILE A 311 -13.14 14.51 7.43
CA ILE A 311 -13.16 15.56 6.40
C ILE A 311 -13.20 14.95 5.00
N ASN A 312 -12.52 13.82 4.79
CA ASN A 312 -12.43 13.17 3.48
C ASN A 312 -13.82 12.63 3.10
N GLY A 313 -14.44 11.86 4.00
CA GLY A 313 -15.78 11.34 3.80
C GLY A 313 -16.84 12.43 3.68
N GLU A 314 -16.73 13.50 4.47
CA GLU A 314 -17.69 14.62 4.45
C GLU A 314 -17.69 15.36 3.10
N LEU A 315 -16.53 15.54 2.46
CA LEU A 315 -16.47 16.10 1.10
C LEU A 315 -17.22 15.23 0.09
N VAL A 316 -17.05 13.91 0.16
CA VAL A 316 -17.74 12.98 -0.75
C VAL A 316 -19.23 13.00 -0.48
N ARG A 317 -19.64 12.94 0.79
CA ARG A 317 -21.05 12.97 1.22
C ARG A 317 -21.78 14.24 0.79
N GLN A 318 -21.10 15.39 0.82
CA GLN A 318 -21.65 16.66 0.32
C GLN A 318 -21.62 16.79 -1.22
N GLY A 319 -21.07 15.79 -1.93
CA GLY A 319 -20.96 15.79 -3.38
C GLY A 319 -19.89 16.77 -3.89
N HIS A 320 -18.82 17.01 -3.15
CA HIS A 320 -17.72 17.88 -3.56
C HIS A 320 -16.47 17.13 -4.01
N ALA A 321 -16.43 15.81 -3.82
CA ALA A 321 -15.38 14.92 -4.31
C ALA A 321 -15.97 13.56 -4.72
N PHE A 322 -15.27 12.86 -5.59
CA PHE A 322 -15.51 11.46 -5.92
C PHE A 322 -14.80 10.56 -4.90
N ALA A 323 -15.31 9.34 -4.67
CA ALA A 323 -14.52 8.34 -3.97
C ALA A 323 -13.37 7.89 -4.87
N GLY A 324 -12.18 7.74 -4.29
CA GLY A 324 -11.02 7.20 -4.98
C GLY A 324 -11.28 5.76 -5.43
N GLY A 325 -10.72 5.38 -6.57
CA GLY A 325 -10.84 4.02 -7.11
C GLY A 325 -9.96 2.99 -6.42
N GLY A 326 -10.21 1.71 -6.70
CA GLY A 326 -9.40 0.57 -6.25
C GLY A 326 -10.18 -0.42 -5.39
N LEU A 327 -9.52 -1.55 -5.05
CA LEU A 327 -10.14 -2.67 -4.33
C LEU A 327 -10.63 -2.30 -2.91
N PHE A 328 -10.06 -1.24 -2.31
CA PHE A 328 -10.34 -0.79 -0.95
C PHE A 328 -10.90 0.64 -0.88
N ALA A 329 -11.65 1.06 -1.92
CA ALA A 329 -12.28 2.38 -1.98
C ALA A 329 -13.19 2.63 -0.76
N SER A 330 -12.78 3.54 0.13
CA SER A 330 -13.39 3.70 1.46
C SER A 330 -14.71 4.49 1.45
N TYR A 331 -14.97 5.28 0.39
CA TYR A 331 -16.07 6.26 0.37
C TYR A 331 -17.14 6.00 -0.69
N THR A 332 -17.12 4.84 -1.35
CA THR A 332 -18.06 4.51 -2.44
C THR A 332 -19.53 4.54 -2.01
N SER A 333 -19.83 4.20 -0.75
CA SER A 333 -21.19 4.33 -0.21
C SER A 333 -21.62 5.79 -0.08
N LEU A 334 -20.74 6.68 0.37
CA LEU A 334 -21.00 8.11 0.47
C LEU A 334 -21.16 8.76 -0.91
N GLU A 335 -20.37 8.33 -1.89
CA GLU A 335 -20.50 8.82 -3.28
C GLU A 335 -21.87 8.45 -3.85
N ARG A 336 -22.34 7.21 -3.63
CA ARG A 336 -23.69 6.80 -4.01
C ARG A 336 -24.76 7.65 -3.33
N GLN A 337 -24.67 7.85 -2.02
CA GLN A 337 -25.61 8.71 -1.29
C GLN A 337 -25.64 10.14 -1.83
N ALA A 338 -24.47 10.73 -2.11
CA ALA A 338 -24.38 12.07 -2.68
C ALA A 338 -25.00 12.15 -4.08
N ARG A 339 -24.81 11.11 -4.90
CA ARG A 339 -25.39 11.00 -6.25
C ARG A 339 -26.90 10.86 -6.20
N ASP A 340 -27.41 9.98 -5.35
CA ASP A 340 -28.86 9.76 -5.16
C ASP A 340 -29.54 11.03 -4.63
N ALA A 341 -28.87 11.75 -3.72
CA ALA A 341 -29.33 13.03 -3.19
C ALA A 341 -29.13 14.22 -4.16
N LYS A 342 -28.51 14.00 -5.33
CA LYS A 342 -28.12 15.05 -6.28
C LYS A 342 -27.33 16.19 -5.62
N ALA A 343 -26.46 15.84 -4.67
CA ALA A 343 -25.66 16.79 -3.90
C ALA A 343 -24.46 17.31 -4.72
N GLY A 344 -24.11 18.58 -4.54
CA GLY A 344 -22.90 19.17 -5.10
C GLY A 344 -22.75 18.97 -6.62
N ILE A 345 -21.68 18.29 -7.03
CA ILE A 345 -21.37 17.97 -8.43
C ILE A 345 -22.51 17.22 -9.13
N TRP A 346 -23.26 16.40 -8.40
CA TRP A 346 -24.34 15.58 -8.92
C TRP A 346 -25.65 16.34 -9.19
N ALA A 347 -25.76 17.61 -8.77
CA ALA A 347 -26.99 18.41 -8.90
C ALA A 347 -27.43 18.63 -10.36
N ALA A 348 -26.48 18.69 -11.29
CA ALA A 348 -26.74 18.91 -12.71
C ALA A 348 -26.81 17.62 -13.54
N GLY A 349 -26.69 16.45 -12.90
CA GLY A 349 -26.62 15.14 -13.55
C GLY A 349 -25.22 14.51 -13.44
N GLU A 350 -24.90 13.62 -14.38
CA GLU A 350 -23.60 12.96 -14.42
C GLU A 350 -22.46 13.94 -14.68
N VAL A 351 -21.34 13.68 -14.01
CA VAL A 351 -20.15 14.53 -14.05
C VAL A 351 -18.95 13.70 -14.49
N GLU A 352 -18.19 14.26 -15.42
CA GLU A 352 -16.91 13.71 -15.84
C GLU A 352 -15.94 13.57 -14.66
N ARG A 353 -15.29 12.42 -14.54
CA ARG A 353 -14.32 12.21 -13.45
C ARG A 353 -13.06 13.04 -13.66
N PRO A 354 -12.35 13.46 -12.59
CA PRO A 354 -11.17 14.33 -12.74
C PRO A 354 -10.04 13.62 -13.50
N SER A 355 -9.94 12.29 -13.41
CA SER A 355 -9.03 11.48 -14.22
C SER A 355 -9.32 11.57 -15.72
N GLU A 356 -10.60 11.57 -16.11
CA GLU A 356 -11.04 11.68 -17.51
C GLU A 356 -10.81 13.10 -18.03
N PHE A 357 -11.13 14.11 -17.21
CA PHE A 357 -10.84 15.51 -17.51
C PHE A 357 -9.34 15.74 -17.78
N ARG A 358 -8.47 15.18 -16.92
CA ARG A 358 -7.01 15.23 -17.11
C ARG A 358 -6.56 14.54 -18.39
N ALA A 359 -7.13 13.38 -18.72
CA ALA A 359 -6.79 12.66 -19.94
C ALA A 359 -7.16 13.47 -21.20
N LYS A 360 -8.34 14.07 -21.24
CA LYS A 360 -8.75 14.93 -22.37
C LYS A 360 -7.87 16.17 -22.51
N ALA A 361 -7.55 16.83 -21.39
CA ALA A 361 -6.64 17.97 -21.38
C ALA A 361 -5.24 17.59 -21.90
N TRP A 362 -4.76 16.41 -21.53
CA TRP A 362 -3.49 15.86 -22.03
C TRP A 362 -3.52 15.63 -23.54
N ASP A 363 -4.56 14.98 -24.06
CA ASP A 363 -4.70 14.70 -25.49
C ASP A 363 -4.81 15.97 -26.32
N GLU A 364 -5.56 16.96 -25.84
CA GLU A 364 -5.68 18.26 -26.50
C GLU A 364 -4.36 19.04 -26.48
N ALA A 365 -3.64 19.01 -25.36
CA ALA A 365 -2.31 19.60 -25.28
C ALA A 365 -1.34 18.92 -26.24
N LYS A 366 -1.39 17.59 -26.36
CA LYS A 366 -0.55 16.82 -27.28
C LYS A 366 -0.81 17.18 -28.74
N ARG A 367 -2.06 17.38 -29.13
CA ARG A 367 -2.41 17.84 -30.50
C ARG A 367 -1.92 19.25 -30.82
N ARG A 368 -1.89 20.14 -29.82
CA ARG A 368 -1.48 21.55 -29.99
C ARG A 368 0.03 21.77 -29.83
N ALA A 369 0.72 20.87 -29.15
CA ALA A 369 2.14 21.03 -28.86
C ALA A 369 3.03 20.70 -30.07
N PRO A 370 4.15 21.43 -30.26
CA PRO A 370 5.18 21.02 -31.21
C PRO A 370 5.65 19.60 -30.92
N ASP A 371 5.84 18.80 -31.99
CA ASP A 371 6.34 17.42 -31.95
C ASP A 371 5.53 16.46 -31.05
N GLY A 372 4.32 16.87 -30.64
CA GLY A 372 3.47 16.08 -29.73
C GLY A 372 4.01 16.00 -28.29
N CYS A 373 4.79 16.99 -27.86
CA CYS A 373 5.40 17.04 -26.52
C CYS A 373 4.72 18.10 -25.64
N PRO A 374 3.70 17.71 -24.85
CA PRO A 374 2.77 18.67 -24.27
C PRO A 374 3.22 19.29 -22.95
N ILE A 375 4.37 18.94 -22.38
CA ILE A 375 4.79 19.51 -21.09
C ILE A 375 5.51 20.84 -21.35
N LYS A 376 5.11 21.93 -20.70
CA LYS A 376 5.73 23.24 -20.87
C LYS A 376 6.76 23.50 -19.78
N GLY A 377 8.02 23.71 -20.15
CA GLY A 377 9.09 24.20 -19.27
C GLY A 377 9.20 25.71 -19.32
N LEU A 378 8.87 26.38 -18.22
CA LEU A 378 8.86 27.83 -18.05
C LEU A 378 9.97 28.29 -17.11
N VAL A 379 10.42 29.53 -17.27
CA VAL A 379 11.38 30.18 -16.37
C VAL A 379 10.68 31.36 -15.71
N THR A 380 10.28 31.18 -14.44
CA THR A 380 9.53 32.16 -13.67
C THR A 380 10.37 32.66 -12.51
N GLY A 381 10.68 33.96 -12.47
CA GLY A 381 11.49 34.56 -11.39
C GLY A 381 12.87 33.92 -11.22
N GLY A 382 13.46 33.41 -12.31
CA GLY A 382 14.73 32.67 -12.29
C GLY A 382 14.60 31.17 -11.96
N ALA A 383 13.43 30.71 -11.52
CA ALA A 383 13.17 29.29 -11.28
C ALA A 383 12.72 28.57 -12.56
N ARG A 384 13.31 27.39 -12.82
CA ARG A 384 12.90 26.49 -13.92
C ARG A 384 11.78 25.58 -13.44
N VAL A 385 10.58 25.75 -13.98
CA VAL A 385 9.40 24.97 -13.60
C VAL A 385 8.74 24.31 -14.81
N TYR A 386 8.33 23.05 -14.68
CA TYR A 386 7.53 22.40 -15.72
C TYR A 386 6.05 22.36 -15.31
N VAL A 387 5.19 22.57 -16.30
CA VAL A 387 3.74 22.69 -16.15
C VAL A 387 3.06 21.62 -16.98
N LEU A 388 2.27 20.78 -16.31
CA LEU A 388 1.55 19.68 -16.93
C LEU A 388 0.24 20.15 -17.59
N PRO A 389 -0.19 19.51 -18.69
CA PRO A 389 -1.53 19.70 -19.25
C PRO A 389 -2.65 19.55 -18.21
N GLY A 390 -3.66 20.42 -18.29
CA GLY A 390 -4.79 20.43 -17.35
C GLY A 390 -4.51 21.15 -16.01
N SER A 391 -3.28 21.58 -15.75
CA SER A 391 -3.01 22.46 -14.60
C SER A 391 -3.47 23.91 -14.84
N PRO A 392 -3.80 24.69 -13.79
CA PRO A 392 -4.31 26.06 -13.93
C PRO A 392 -3.39 27.01 -14.72
N ASP A 393 -2.09 26.77 -14.68
CA ASP A 393 -1.08 27.63 -15.32
C ASP A 393 -0.76 27.23 -16.75
N TYR A 394 -1.22 26.05 -17.19
CA TYR A 394 -0.83 25.49 -18.47
C TYR A 394 -1.19 26.42 -19.64
N ASP A 395 -2.42 26.95 -19.65
CA ASP A 395 -2.89 27.84 -20.72
C ASP A 395 -2.40 29.28 -20.58
N ARG A 396 -1.87 29.68 -19.42
CA ARG A 396 -1.24 31.00 -19.22
C ARG A 396 0.22 31.00 -19.68
N GLY A 397 0.92 29.89 -19.47
CA GLY A 397 2.30 29.71 -19.90
C GLY A 397 2.48 29.80 -21.42
N ARG A 398 3.23 30.80 -21.88
CA ARG A 398 3.71 30.93 -23.26
C ARG A 398 5.22 30.70 -23.27
N ILE A 399 5.69 29.76 -24.08
CA ILE A 399 7.12 29.44 -24.18
C ILE A 399 7.86 30.57 -24.88
N GLN A 400 8.87 31.11 -24.19
CA GLN A 400 9.83 32.08 -24.69
C GLN A 400 11.20 31.40 -24.83
N LYS A 401 11.53 30.92 -26.04
CA LYS A 401 12.79 30.21 -26.32
C LYS A 401 14.03 31.01 -25.88
N ALA A 402 13.99 32.34 -25.99
CA ALA A 402 15.07 33.24 -25.56
C ALA A 402 15.39 33.15 -24.05
N ARG A 403 14.44 32.73 -23.21
CA ARG A 403 14.62 32.55 -21.76
C ARG A 403 15.04 31.12 -21.40
N GLY A 404 15.28 30.26 -22.39
CA GLY A 404 15.58 28.83 -22.19
C GLY A 404 14.34 27.97 -21.91
N GLU A 405 13.14 28.51 -22.13
CA GLU A 405 11.87 27.79 -22.03
C GLU A 405 11.68 26.88 -23.24
N ARG A 406 11.10 25.69 -23.01
CA ARG A 406 10.88 24.70 -24.07
C ARG A 406 9.80 23.69 -23.70
N TRP A 407 9.41 22.89 -24.68
CA TRP A 407 8.51 21.76 -24.48
C TRP A 407 9.28 20.49 -24.10
N PHE A 408 8.62 19.59 -23.39
CA PHE A 408 9.14 18.28 -22.98
C PHE A 408 8.11 17.19 -23.27
N CYS A 409 8.59 15.99 -23.61
CA CYS A 409 7.74 14.85 -23.93
C CYS A 409 7.45 14.00 -22.69
N SER A 410 8.26 14.14 -21.63
CA SER A 410 8.07 13.45 -20.34
C SER A 410 8.55 14.29 -19.16
N GLU A 411 7.99 14.05 -17.97
CA GLU A 411 8.43 14.70 -16.73
C GLU A 411 9.91 14.43 -16.44
N ARG A 412 10.36 13.18 -16.64
CA ARG A 412 11.76 12.78 -16.48
C ARG A 412 12.71 13.59 -17.35
N GLU A 413 12.29 13.94 -18.57
CA GLU A 413 13.08 14.78 -19.47
C GLU A 413 13.17 16.22 -18.96
N ALA A 414 12.06 16.77 -18.45
CA ALA A 414 12.03 18.09 -17.82
C ALA A 414 12.91 18.14 -16.56
N GLU A 415 12.84 17.12 -15.72
CA GLU A 415 13.66 16.97 -14.51
C GLU A 415 15.15 16.84 -14.85
N ALA A 416 15.51 16.03 -15.84
CA ALA A 416 16.89 15.91 -16.31
C ALA A 416 17.43 17.24 -16.88
N ALA A 417 16.55 18.09 -17.39
CA ALA A 417 16.84 19.44 -17.83
C ALA A 417 16.89 20.48 -16.69
N GLY A 418 16.70 20.07 -15.44
CA GLY A 418 16.72 20.92 -14.26
C GLY A 418 15.43 21.71 -14.00
N PHE A 419 14.32 21.33 -14.62
CA PHE A 419 13.00 21.89 -14.33
C PHE A 419 12.33 21.11 -13.20
N LYS A 420 11.71 21.81 -12.26
CA LYS A 420 10.96 21.23 -11.14
C LYS A 420 9.45 21.30 -11.40
N PRO A 421 8.62 20.43 -10.80
CA PRO A 421 7.18 20.54 -10.95
C PRO A 421 6.70 21.92 -10.46
N ALA A 422 5.86 22.58 -11.24
CA ALA A 422 5.14 23.76 -10.76
C ALA A 422 4.28 23.34 -9.55
N VAL A 423 4.52 23.98 -8.40
CA VAL A 423 3.72 23.74 -7.19
C VAL A 423 2.31 24.22 -7.49
N ARG A 424 1.33 23.30 -7.48
CA ARG A 424 -0.09 23.66 -7.52
C ARG A 424 -0.38 24.47 -6.25
N GLY A 425 -0.56 25.78 -6.40
CA GLY A 425 -0.95 26.70 -5.34
C GLY A 425 -2.36 26.45 -4.83
#